data_AF-A0A561V724-F1
#
_entry.id   AF-A0A561V724-F1
#
_cell.length_a   1.000
_cell.length_b   1.000
_cell.length_c   1.000
_cell.angle_alpha   90.00
_cell.angle_beta   90.00
_cell.angle_gamma   90.00
#
_symmetry.space_group_name_H-M   'P 1'
#
loop_
_entity.id
_entity.type
_entity.pdbx_description
1 polymer ?
#
loop_
_entity_poly.entity_id
_entity_poly.type
_entity_poly.pdbx_seq_one_letter_code
_entity_poly.pdbx_strand_id
1 'polypeptide(L)'
;MKWNLRLVAAQRGIWKATDLQRRFAEHGLVISAGKMSGLWSKTPASLKLEDLDVICRVLGCEVGELLEPEAPRVPVPRQPDGARGTIAGVAE
;
A
#
# COMPACT_ATOMS: atom_id res chain seq x y z
N MET A 1 3.04 -6.01 2.98
CA MET A 1 2.67 -5.73 1.58
C MET A 1 1.75 -4.54 1.57
N LYS A 2 2.08 -3.52 0.79
CA LYS A 2 1.30 -2.30 0.62
C LYS A 2 0.52 -2.39 -0.69
N TRP A 3 -0.76 -2.06 -0.63
CA TRP A 3 -1.66 -2.11 -1.76
C TRP A 3 -1.86 -0.71 -2.34
N ASN A 4 -1.45 -0.52 -3.60
CA ASN A 4 -1.35 0.80 -4.23
C ASN A 4 -2.42 1.07 -5.30
N LEU A 5 -3.48 0.25 -5.40
CA LEU A 5 -4.47 0.32 -6.49
C LEU A 5 -4.96 1.74 -6.79
N ARG A 6 -5.34 2.50 -5.76
CA ARG A 6 -5.85 3.86 -5.93
C ARG A 6 -4.81 4.80 -6.54
N LEU A 7 -3.56 4.69 -6.13
CA LEU A 7 -2.47 5.53 -6.65
C LEU A 7 -2.15 5.17 -8.11
N VAL A 8 -2.00 3.87 -8.38
CA VAL A 8 -1.73 3.33 -9.72
C VAL A 8 -2.85 3.73 -10.69
N ALA A 9 -4.11 3.62 -10.26
CA ALA A 9 -5.28 4.04 -11.03
C ALA A 9 -5.28 5.56 -11.31
N ALA A 10 -4.98 6.39 -10.31
CA ALA A 10 -4.93 7.85 -10.46
C ALA A 10 -3.85 8.30 -11.46
N GLN A 11 -2.67 7.66 -11.46
CA GLN A 11 -1.61 7.92 -12.44
C GLN A 11 -2.06 7.64 -13.89
N ARG A 12 -3.08 6.79 -14.06
CA ARG A 12 -3.71 6.42 -15.34
C ARG A 12 -5.00 7.21 -15.61
N GLY A 13 -5.25 8.27 -14.84
CA GLY A 13 -6.40 9.15 -15.00
C GLY A 13 -7.72 8.59 -14.45
N ILE A 14 -7.67 7.53 -13.64
CA ILE A 14 -8.86 6.90 -13.05
C ILE A 14 -8.99 7.33 -11.59
N TRP A 15 -9.92 8.24 -11.32
CA TRP A 15 -10.06 8.89 -10.01
C TRP A 15 -11.22 8.36 -9.17
N LYS A 16 -12.14 7.60 -9.77
CA LYS A 16 -13.33 7.06 -9.09
C LYS A 16 -13.31 5.53 -9.11
N ALA A 17 -13.62 4.93 -7.97
CA ALA A 17 -13.70 3.47 -7.83
C ALA A 17 -14.72 2.86 -8.80
N THR A 18 -15.83 3.54 -9.06
CA THR A 18 -16.89 3.09 -9.98
C THR A 18 -16.44 3.10 -11.44
N ASP A 19 -15.57 4.03 -11.83
CA ASP A 19 -15.00 4.04 -13.17
C ASP A 19 -14.03 2.87 -13.37
N LEU A 20 -13.22 2.57 -12.35
CA LEU A 20 -12.34 1.40 -12.38
C LEU A 20 -13.14 0.09 -12.39
N GLN A 21 -14.20 0.01 -11.58
CA GLN A 21 -15.10 -1.15 -11.52
C GLN A 21 -15.74 -1.44 -12.88
N ARG A 22 -16.17 -0.41 -13.60
CA ARG A 22 -16.72 -0.56 -14.96
C ARG A 22 -15.67 -1.14 -15.91
N ARG A 23 -14.44 -0.60 -15.90
CA ARG A 23 -13.34 -1.11 -16.72
C ARG A 23 -12.99 -2.55 -16.39
N PHE A 24 -13.02 -2.94 -15.12
CA PHE A 24 -12.83 -4.35 -14.75
C PHE A 24 -13.93 -5.24 -15.34
N ALA A 25 -15.20 -4.82 -15.27
CA ALA A 25 -16.31 -5.58 -15.85
C ALA A 25 -16.21 -5.72 -17.38
N GLU A 26 -15.75 -4.68 -18.09
CA GLU A 26 -15.48 -4.71 -19.53
C GLU A 26 -14.42 -5.76 -19.92
N HIS A 27 -13.54 -6.12 -18.98
CA HIS A 27 -12.49 -7.13 -19.15
C HIS A 27 -12.81 -8.46 -18.43
N GLY A 28 -14.08 -8.70 -18.06
CA GLY A 28 -14.54 -9.96 -17.48
C GLY A 28 -14.40 -10.08 -15.96
N LEU A 29 -13.90 -9.05 -15.27
CA LEU A 29 -13.77 -9.01 -13.82
C LEU A 29 -14.94 -8.24 -13.19
N VAL A 30 -16.03 -8.96 -12.89
CA VAL A 30 -17.22 -8.39 -12.26
C VAL A 30 -17.07 -8.40 -10.74
N ILE A 31 -16.82 -7.22 -10.16
CA ILE A 31 -16.64 -7.02 -8.72
C ILE A 31 -17.88 -6.32 -8.14
N SER A 32 -18.36 -6.76 -6.97
CA SER A 32 -19.46 -6.08 -6.26
C SER A 32 -19.02 -4.72 -5.71
N ALA A 33 -19.96 -3.78 -5.51
CA ALA A 33 -19.64 -2.45 -4.97
C ALA A 33 -18.90 -2.51 -3.62
N GLY A 34 -19.28 -3.45 -2.74
CA GLY A 34 -18.61 -3.67 -1.46
C GLY A 34 -17.18 -4.16 -1.60
N LYS A 35 -16.92 -5.16 -2.46
CA LYS A 35 -15.56 -5.66 -2.72
C LYS A 35 -14.71 -4.58 -3.40
N MET A 36 -15.28 -3.80 -4.32
CA MET A 36 -14.59 -2.69 -4.97
C MET A 36 -14.19 -1.60 -3.97
N SER A 37 -15.10 -1.21 -3.06
CA SER A 37 -14.80 -0.23 -1.99
C SER A 37 -13.66 -0.71 -1.08
N GLY A 38 -13.67 -2.01 -0.74
CA GLY A 38 -12.58 -2.67 -0.02
C GLY A 38 -11.25 -2.58 -0.75
N LEU A 39 -11.21 -2.99 -2.02
CA LEU A 39 -10.01 -2.92 -2.88
C LEU A 39 -9.53 -1.48 -3.07
N TRP A 40 -10.43 -0.50 -3.12
CA TRP A 40 -10.05 0.90 -3.33
C TRP A 40 -9.43 1.56 -2.10
N SER A 41 -9.84 1.12 -0.90
CA SER A 41 -9.56 1.82 0.35
C SER A 41 -8.61 1.07 1.30
N LYS A 42 -8.48 -0.25 1.14
CA LYS A 42 -7.76 -1.12 2.08
C LYS A 42 -6.94 -2.17 1.34
N THR A 43 -5.93 -2.72 2.02
CA THR A 43 -5.20 -3.90 1.56
C THR A 43 -6.12 -5.13 1.64
N PRO A 44 -6.36 -5.85 0.54
CA PRO A 44 -7.16 -7.08 0.57
C PRO A 44 -6.42 -8.19 1.34
N ALA A 45 -7.16 -9.01 2.09
CA ALA A 45 -6.60 -10.17 2.79
C ALA A 45 -6.22 -11.30 1.82
N SER A 46 -6.93 -11.40 0.69
CA SER A 46 -6.64 -12.35 -0.38
C SER A 46 -7.09 -11.76 -1.72
N LEU A 47 -6.36 -12.08 -2.78
CA LEU A 47 -6.67 -11.73 -4.15
C LEU A 47 -6.30 -12.93 -5.03
N LYS A 48 -7.22 -13.32 -5.92
CA LYS A 48 -6.92 -14.39 -6.88
C LYS A 48 -5.91 -13.90 -7.91
N LEU A 49 -5.03 -14.79 -8.38
CA LEU A 49 -4.07 -14.46 -9.42
C LEU A 49 -4.74 -14.10 -10.75
N GLU A 50 -5.89 -14.73 -11.07
CA GLU A 50 -6.72 -14.39 -12.24
C GLU A 50 -7.23 -12.94 -12.17
N ASP A 51 -7.72 -12.50 -11.01
CA ASP A 51 -8.18 -11.13 -10.79
C ASP A 51 -7.00 -10.15 -10.90
N LEU A 52 -5.84 -10.51 -10.34
CA LEU A 52 -4.62 -9.69 -10.38
C LEU A 52 -4.12 -9.47 -11.82
N ASP A 53 -4.11 -10.51 -12.66
CA ASP A 53 -3.76 -10.40 -14.09
C ASP A 53 -4.66 -9.39 -14.81
N VAL A 54 -5.99 -9.48 -14.60
CA VAL A 54 -6.94 -8.54 -15.22
C VAL A 54 -6.72 -7.13 -14.71
N ILE A 55 -6.50 -6.94 -13.40
CA ILE A 55 -6.23 -5.61 -12.83
C ILE A 55 -4.97 -4.99 -13.47
N CYS A 56 -3.87 -5.76 -13.55
CA CYS A 56 -2.64 -5.33 -14.18
C CYS A 56 -2.84 -4.98 -15.66
N ARG A 57 -3.60 -5.79 -16.41
CA ARG A 57 -3.89 -5.55 -17.84
C ARG A 57 -4.75 -4.30 -18.05
N VAL A 58 -5.80 -4.11 -17.24
CA VAL A 58 -6.71 -2.95 -17.34
C VAL A 58 -5.99 -1.65 -16.99
N LEU A 59 -5.07 -1.70 -16.03
CA LEU A 59 -4.25 -0.56 -15.66
C LEU A 59 -3.05 -0.40 -16.60
N GLY A 60 -2.55 -1.45 -17.24
CA GLY A 60 -1.24 -1.41 -17.91
C GLY A 60 -0.15 -1.15 -16.87
N CYS A 61 -0.12 -1.96 -15.81
CA CYS A 61 0.84 -1.86 -14.73
C CYS A 61 1.48 -3.20 -14.42
N GLU A 62 2.64 -3.17 -13.78
CA GLU A 62 3.26 -4.37 -13.24
C GLU A 62 2.72 -4.72 -11.85
N VAL A 63 2.88 -5.98 -11.45
CA VAL A 63 2.45 -6.45 -10.12
C VAL A 63 3.13 -5.66 -9.00
N GLY A 64 4.41 -5.29 -9.18
CA GLY A 64 5.18 -4.52 -8.21
C GLY A 64 4.68 -3.09 -8.00
N GLU A 65 3.99 -2.51 -8.98
CA GLU A 65 3.33 -1.20 -8.78
C GLU A 65 2.12 -1.33 -7.84
N LEU A 66 1.38 -2.45 -7.91
CA LEU A 66 0.20 -2.70 -7.08
C LEU A 66 0.54 -3.24 -5.69
N LEU A 67 1.49 -4.17 -5.61
CA LEU A 67 1.89 -4.90 -4.41
C LEU A 67 3.34 -4.58 -4.06
N GLU A 68 3.53 -3.55 -3.25
CA GLU A 68 4.85 -3.10 -2.83
C GLU A 68 5.27 -3.79 -1.51
N PRO A 69 6.46 -4.39 -1.43
CA PRO A 69 6.97 -4.91 -0.16
C PRO A 69 7.21 -3.75 0.82
N GLU A 70 6.61 -3.85 2.01
CA GLU A 70 6.89 -2.89 3.08
C GLU A 70 8.23 -3.28 3.71
N ALA A 71 9.14 -2.31 3.84
CA ALA A 71 10.42 -2.55 4.50
C ALA A 71 10.18 -3.07 5.93
N PRO A 72 10.95 -4.05 6.40
CA PRO A 72 10.83 -4.53 7.78
C PRO A 72 11.02 -3.35 8.72
N ARG A 73 10.08 -3.19 9.67
CA ARG A 73 10.21 -2.19 10.73
C ARG A 73 11.41 -2.58 11.59
N VAL A 74 12.54 -1.94 11.34
CA VAL A 74 13.74 -2.12 12.16
C VAL A 74 13.43 -1.47 13.51
N PRO A 75 13.45 -2.22 14.63
CA PRO A 75 13.29 -1.62 15.95
C PRO A 75 14.40 -0.59 16.14
N VAL A 76 14.03 0.67 16.37
CA VAL A 76 15.01 1.70 16.72
C VAL A 76 15.59 1.31 18.08
N PRO A 77 16.92 1.16 18.22
CA PRO A 77 17.52 0.91 19.51
C PRO A 77 17.10 2.01 20.49
N ARG A 78 16.51 1.62 21.62
CA ARG A 78 16.18 2.56 22.69
C ARG A 78 17.50 3.16 23.18
N GLN A 79 17.75 4.42 22.86
CA GLN A 79 18.92 5.12 23.40
C GLN A 79 18.77 5.13 24.93
N PRO A 80 19.76 4.64 25.69
CA PRO A 80 19.73 4.77 27.14
C PRO A 80 19.67 6.26 27.46
N ASP A 81 18.73 6.63 28.32
CA ASP A 81 18.54 7.99 28.82
C ASP A 81 19.87 8.42 29.45
N GLY A 82 20.62 9.25 28.71
CA GLY A 82 21.98 9.60 29.05
C GLY A 82 21.99 10.37 30.36
N ALA A 83 22.54 9.73 31.40
CA ALA A 83 22.92 10.36 32.64
C ALA A 83 23.68 11.66 32.35
N ARG A 84 23.05 12.81 32.66
CA ARG A 84 23.74 14.08 32.87
C ARG A 84 24.64 13.91 34.09
N GLY A 85 25.84 13.38 33.89
CA GLY A 85 26.92 13.44 34.85
C GLY A 85 27.46 14.86 34.89
N THR A 86 27.05 15.62 35.90
CA THR A 86 27.66 16.91 36.25
C THR A 86 29.10 16.65 36.67
N ILE A 87 30.06 17.09 35.86
CA ILE A 87 31.45 17.29 36.31
C ILE A 87 31.50 18.58 37.13
N ALA A 88 31.37 18.47 38.45
CA ALA A 88 31.74 19.55 39.37
C ALA A 88 33.14 19.22 39.91
N GLY A 89 34.13 19.97 39.43
CA GLY A 89 35.53 19.83 39.78
C GLY A 89 35.81 20.07 41.26
N VAL A 90 36.82 19.34 41.74
CA VAL A 90 37.48 19.56 43.02
C VAL A 90 38.67 20.50 42.75
N ALA A 91 38.73 21.62 43.45
CA ALA A 91 39.97 22.36 43.67
C ALA A 91 39.89 23.10 45.01
N GLU A 92 40.76 22.63 45.91
CA GLU A 92 41.51 23.30 47.01
C GLU A 92 40.78 24.18 48.04
#